data_AF-A0A538UCF7-F1
#
_entry.id   AF-A0A538UCF7-F1
#
_cell.length_a   1.000
_cell.length_b   1.000
_cell.length_c   1.000
_cell.angle_alpha   90.00
_cell.angle_beta   90.00
_cell.angle_gamma   90.00
#
_symmetry.space_group_name_H-M   'P 1'
#
loop_
_entity.id
_entity.type
_entity.pdbx_description
1 polymer ?
#
loop_
_entity_poly.entity_id
_entity_poly.type
_entity_poly.pdbx_seq_one_letter_code
_entity_poly.pdbx_strand_id
1 'polypeptide(L)'
;MEMGWSWGLVIAGALLILVEVAFGGFAGFDLVLIGSAFVVGGGVGLWTQRPAVGLIVAAVLCLFYIAAGRRWVRARLRPKSVPSNADALLGERALVTVRVAEHAP
;
A
#
# COMPACT_ATOMS: atom_id res chain seq x y z
N MET A 1 6.61 -8.94 32.47
CA MET A 1 5.35 -8.81 31.73
C MET A 1 5.37 -9.87 30.65
N GLU A 2 4.67 -10.98 30.84
CA GLU A 2 4.47 -11.97 29.79
C GLU A 2 3.64 -11.29 28.69
N MET A 3 4.29 -10.66 27.71
CA MET A 3 3.58 -10.13 26.55
C MET A 3 3.03 -11.33 25.80
N GLY A 4 1.75 -11.64 26.03
CA GLY A 4 1.05 -12.69 25.31
C GLY A 4 1.26 -12.47 23.81
N TRP A 5 1.63 -13.52 23.08
CA TRP A 5 1.98 -13.48 21.66
C TRP A 5 0.96 -12.70 20.81
N SER A 6 -0.32 -12.75 21.19
CA SER A 6 -1.41 -11.99 20.56
C SER A 6 -1.24 -10.45 20.66
N TRP A 7 -0.78 -9.92 21.80
CA TRP A 7 -0.45 -8.51 21.94
C TRP A 7 0.77 -8.12 21.11
N GLY A 8 1.76 -9.01 21.01
CA GLY A 8 2.90 -8.83 20.11
C GLY A 8 2.46 -8.64 18.65
N LEU A 9 1.49 -9.44 18.19
CA LEU A 9 0.91 -9.29 16.85
C LEU A 9 0.21 -7.94 16.64
N VAL A 10 -0.58 -7.49 17.63
CA VAL A 10 -1.28 -6.20 17.55
C VAL A 10 -0.29 -5.03 17.49
N ILE A 11 0.71 -5.03 18.37
CA ILE A 11 1.72 -3.97 18.44
C ILE A 11 2.55 -3.95 17.14
N ALA A 12 3.00 -5.10 16.67
CA ALA A 12 3.75 -5.21 15.42
C ALA A 12 2.91 -4.73 14.22
N GLY A 13 1.63 -5.12 14.17
CA GLY A 13 0.71 -4.68 13.11
C GLY A 13 0.49 -3.17 13.11
N ALA A 14 0.30 -2.57 14.29
CA ALA A 14 0.19 -1.11 14.43
C ALA A 14 1.47 -0.40 14.00
N LEU A 15 2.64 -0.93 14.36
CA LEU A 15 3.94 -0.36 13.95
C LEU A 15 4.10 -0.39 12.42
N LEU A 16 3.74 -1.49 11.76
CA LEU A 16 3.80 -1.60 10.29
C LEU A 16 2.91 -0.55 9.61
N ILE A 17 1.70 -0.30 10.15
CA ILE A 17 0.81 0.75 9.66
C ILE A 17 1.46 2.13 9.81
N LEU A 18 2.04 2.43 10.98
CA LEU A 18 2.71 3.71 11.23
C LEU A 18 3.91 3.92 10.30
N VAL A 19 4.70 2.88 10.05
CA VAL A 19 5.85 2.93 9.14
C VAL A 19 5.38 3.32 7.73
N GLU A 20 4.37 2.67 7.17
CA GLU A 20 3.86 3.03 5.84
C GLU A 20 3.38 4.48 5.76
N VAL A 21 2.67 4.93 6.80
CA VAL A 21 2.17 6.31 6.89
C VAL A 21 3.34 7.30 6.92
N ALA A 22 4.40 7.00 7.68
CA ALA A 22 5.61 7.82 7.73
C ALA A 22 6.34 7.87 6.37
N PHE A 23 6.33 6.76 5.62
CA PHE A 23 6.90 6.68 4.27
C PHE A 23 5.96 7.18 3.16
N GLY A 24 4.77 7.67 3.49
CA GLY A 24 3.85 8.29 2.53
C GLY A 24 3.33 7.35 1.45
N GLY A 25 3.18 6.06 1.75
CA GLY A 25 2.69 5.07 0.79
C GLY A 25 3.77 4.56 -0.19
N PHE A 26 5.06 4.76 0.11
CA PHE A 26 6.17 4.29 -0.72
C PHE A 26 6.14 2.77 -0.98
N ALA A 27 5.67 1.95 -0.02
CA ALA A 27 5.53 0.51 -0.24
C ALA A 27 4.27 0.14 -1.04
N GLY A 28 3.50 1.13 -1.51
CA GLY A 28 2.31 0.92 -2.31
C GLY A 28 1.15 0.33 -1.50
N PHE A 29 1.02 0.75 -0.22
CA PHE A 29 -0.03 0.34 0.73
C PHE A 29 0.11 -1.09 1.28
N ASP A 30 1.21 -1.78 0.94
CA ASP A 30 1.47 -3.17 1.31
C ASP A 30 1.63 -3.33 2.84
N LEU A 31 2.42 -2.46 3.48
CA LEU A 31 2.64 -2.49 4.94
C LEU A 31 1.37 -2.21 5.75
N VAL A 32 0.47 -1.34 5.27
CA VAL A 32 -0.82 -1.10 5.94
C VAL A 32 -1.71 -2.33 5.87
N LEU A 33 -1.73 -3.03 4.74
CA LEU A 33 -2.53 -4.24 4.56
C LEU A 33 -1.99 -5.42 5.36
N ILE A 34 -0.67 -5.62 5.37
CA ILE A 34 -0.04 -6.64 6.21
C ILE A 34 -0.21 -6.28 7.69
N GLY A 35 -0.02 -5.01 8.06
CA GLY A 35 -0.20 -4.53 9.44
C GLY A 35 -1.63 -4.70 9.95
N SER A 36 -2.63 -4.41 9.11
CA SER A 36 -4.04 -4.64 9.45
C SER A 36 -4.37 -6.14 9.57
N ALA A 37 -3.80 -7.02 8.74
CA ALA A 37 -3.93 -8.46 8.91
C ALA A 37 -3.35 -8.94 10.26
N PHE A 38 -2.23 -8.36 10.70
CA PHE A 38 -1.61 -8.66 11.99
C PHE A 38 -2.45 -8.15 13.17
N VAL A 39 -3.02 -6.95 13.07
CA VAL A 39 -3.96 -6.43 14.09
C VAL A 39 -5.21 -7.30 14.18
N VAL A 40 -5.79 -7.70 13.04
CA VAL A 40 -6.97 -8.57 13.01
C VAL A 40 -6.65 -9.96 13.56
N GLY A 41 -5.54 -10.58 13.15
CA GLY A 41 -5.11 -11.87 13.68
C GLY A 41 -4.79 -11.82 15.17
N GLY A 42 -4.11 -10.77 15.62
CA GLY A 42 -3.86 -10.52 17.04
C GLY A 42 -5.16 -10.34 17.83
N GLY A 43 -6.13 -9.60 17.30
CA GLY A 43 -7.47 -9.44 17.88
C GLY A 43 -8.23 -10.75 18.01
N VAL A 44 -8.19 -11.60 16.98
CA VAL A 44 -8.79 -12.94 17.04
C VAL A 44 -8.08 -13.84 18.04
N GLY A 45 -6.75 -13.75 18.13
CA GLY A 45 -5.95 -14.46 19.13
C GLY A 45 -6.25 -14.02 20.56
N LEU A 46 -6.54 -12.74 20.78
CA LEU A 46 -7.00 -12.21 22.06
C LEU A 46 -8.42 -12.69 22.38
N TRP A 47 -9.34 -12.67 21.42
CA TRP A 47 -10.72 -13.09 21.66
C TRP A 47 -10.83 -14.59 21.98
N THR A 48 -10.07 -15.42 21.28
CA THR A 48 -10.06 -16.88 21.49
C THR A 48 -9.14 -17.32 22.64
N GLN A 49 -8.40 -16.38 23.25
CA GLN A 49 -7.37 -16.64 24.27
C GLN A 49 -6.31 -17.66 23.80
N ARG A 50 -6.18 -17.85 22.48
CA ARG A 50 -5.28 -18.83 21.85
C ARG A 50 -4.37 -18.13 20.85
N PRO A 51 -3.10 -17.86 21.21
CA PRO A 51 -2.18 -17.13 20.33
C PRO A 51 -1.94 -17.86 19.00
N ALA A 52 -1.95 -19.19 19.01
CA ALA A 52 -1.81 -20.00 17.81
C ALA A 52 -2.92 -19.72 16.78
N VAL A 53 -4.17 -19.56 17.23
CA VAL A 53 -5.30 -19.26 16.33
C VAL A 53 -5.13 -17.88 15.70
N GLY A 54 -4.73 -16.88 16.48
CA GLY A 54 -4.46 -15.54 15.96
C GLY A 54 -3.35 -15.52 14.91
N LEU A 55 -2.30 -16.31 15.13
CA LEU A 55 -1.16 -16.42 14.21
C LEU A 55 -1.54 -17.13 12.90
N ILE A 56 -2.36 -18.19 12.97
CA ILE A 56 -2.92 -18.86 11.79
C ILE A 56 -3.80 -17.89 11.00
N VAL A 57 -4.68 -17.14 11.67
CA VAL A 57 -5.55 -16.15 11.00
C VAL A 57 -4.73 -15.06 10.32
N ALA A 58 -3.73 -14.50 11.01
CA ALA A 58 -2.82 -13.51 10.42
C ALA A 58 -2.11 -14.08 9.17
N ALA A 59 -1.57 -15.29 9.27
CA ALA A 59 -0.87 -15.95 8.17
C ALA A 59 -1.79 -16.19 6.96
N VAL A 60 -3.01 -16.69 7.18
CA VAL A 60 -4.00 -16.91 6.13
C VAL A 60 -4.39 -15.59 5.46
N LEU A 61 -4.63 -14.53 6.23
CA LEU A 61 -4.96 -13.21 5.70
C LEU A 61 -3.80 -12.63 4.87
N CYS A 62 -2.56 -12.77 5.32
CA CYS A 62 -1.39 -12.35 4.55
C CYS A 62 -1.22 -13.14 3.25
N LEU A 63 -1.37 -14.47 3.29
CA LEU A 63 -1.31 -15.30 2.09
C LEU A 63 -2.41 -14.94 1.10
N PHE A 64 -3.64 -14.75 1.59
CA PHE A 64 -4.77 -14.32 0.78
C PHE A 64 -4.51 -12.97 0.12
N TYR A 65 -3.94 -12.04 0.87
CA TYR A 65 -3.52 -10.75 0.33
C TYR A 65 -2.45 -10.92 -0.75
N ILE A 66 -1.37 -11.67 -0.53
CA ILE A 66 -0.30 -11.85 -1.51
C ILE A 66 -0.81 -12.53 -2.79
N ALA A 67 -1.64 -13.57 -2.64
CA ALA A 67 -2.14 -14.37 -3.75
C ALA A 67 -3.16 -13.61 -4.62
N ALA A 68 -4.12 -12.92 -4.00
CA ALA A 68 -5.25 -12.30 -4.70
C ALA A 68 -5.35 -10.80 -4.44
N GLY A 69 -5.24 -10.39 -3.17
CA GLY A 69 -5.42 -9.00 -2.74
C GLY A 69 -4.47 -8.02 -3.41
N ARG A 70 -3.19 -8.36 -3.56
CA ARG A 70 -2.16 -7.47 -4.11
C ARG A 70 -2.45 -7.09 -5.56
N ARG A 71 -2.89 -8.06 -6.38
CA ARG A 71 -3.26 -7.81 -7.78
C ARG A 71 -4.52 -6.94 -7.86
N TRP A 72 -5.51 -7.23 -7.01
CA TRP A 72 -6.78 -6.48 -6.98
C TRP A 72 -6.61 -5.04 -6.49
N VAL A 73 -5.85 -4.84 -5.41
CA VAL A 73 -5.52 -3.51 -4.86
C VAL A 73 -4.75 -2.69 -5.89
N ARG A 74 -3.71 -3.26 -6.53
CA ARG A 74 -2.95 -2.56 -7.58
C ARG A 74 -3.79 -2.24 -8.81
N ALA A 75 -4.70 -3.13 -9.21
CA ALA A 75 -5.61 -2.87 -10.32
C ALA A 75 -6.58 -1.71 -10.01
N ARG A 76 -7.05 -1.61 -8.76
CA ARG A 76 -7.94 -0.52 -8.32
C ARG A 76 -7.23 0.80 -8.07
N LEU A 77 -5.98 0.76 -7.60
CA LEU A 77 -5.17 1.94 -7.33
C LEU A 77 -4.43 2.46 -8.57
N ARG A 78 -4.41 1.69 -9.68
CA ARG A 78 -3.83 2.17 -10.94
C ARG A 78 -4.61 3.42 -11.39
N PRO A 79 -3.97 4.59 -11.50
CA PRO A 79 -4.60 5.74 -12.10
C PRO A 79 -5.09 5.35 -13.49
N LYS A 80 -6.28 5.79 -13.89
CA LYS A 80 -6.62 5.78 -15.31
C LYS A 80 -5.49 6.55 -16.00
N SER A 81 -4.88 5.93 -17.01
CA SER A 81 -3.94 6.59 -17.91
C SER A 81 -4.70 7.70 -18.64
N VAL A 82 -4.92 8.83 -17.98
CA VAL A 82 -5.33 10.05 -18.63
C VAL A 82 -4.04 10.54 -19.28
N PRO A 83 -3.93 10.54 -20.62
CA PRO A 83 -2.77 11.13 -21.27
C PRO A 83 -2.59 12.53 -20.70
N SER A 84 -1.37 12.84 -20.25
CA SER A 84 -1.05 14.21 -19.86
C SER A 84 -1.38 15.12 -21.04
N ASN A 85 -1.87 16.34 -20.80
CA ASN A 85 -2.09 17.30 -21.89
C ASN A 85 -0.83 17.47 -22.76
N ALA A 86 0.37 17.24 -22.19
CA ALA A 86 1.63 17.20 -22.94
C ALA A 86 1.75 15.97 -23.86
N ASP A 87 1.31 14.79 -23.42
CA ASP A 87 1.35 13.56 -24.21
C ASP A 87 0.39 13.64 -25.41
N ALA A 88 -0.75 14.32 -25.24
CA ALA A 88 -1.72 14.56 -26.30
C ALA A 88 -1.19 15.48 -27.42
N LEU A 89 -0.14 16.27 -27.14
CA LEU A 89 0.45 17.21 -28.09
C LEU A 89 1.67 16.62 -28.82
N LEU A 90 2.15 15.43 -28.44
CA LEU A 90 3.29 14.78 -29.10
C LEU A 90 2.88 14.26 -30.49
N GLY A 91 3.55 14.77 -31.53
CA GLY A 91 3.29 14.39 -32.92
C GLY A 91 2.28 15.29 -33.65
N GLU A 92 1.61 16.18 -32.92
CA GLU A 92 0.74 17.20 -33.49
C GLU A 92 1.54 18.38 -34.07
N ARG A 93 0.96 19.08 -35.04
CA ARG A 93 1.57 20.27 -35.67
C ARG A 93 1.08 21.53 -34.97
N ALA A 94 2.00 22.36 -34.50
CA ALA A 94 1.68 23.63 -33.85
C ALA A 94 2.29 24.83 -34.60
N LEU A 95 1.68 26.01 -34.42
CA LEU A 95 2.19 27.27 -34.95
C LEU A 95 3.14 27.92 -33.93
N VAL A 96 4.34 28.28 -34.38
CA VAL A 96 5.31 29.02 -33.58
C VAL A 96 4.88 30.49 -33.51
N THR A 97 4.44 30.94 -32.34
CA THR A 97 3.99 32.33 -32.10
C THR A 97 5.11 33.27 -31.66
N VAL A 98 6.21 32.72 -31.15
CA VAL A 98 7.38 33.46 -30.65
C VAL A 98 8.65 32.87 -31.25
N ARG A 99 9.63 33.71 -31.57
CA ARG A 99 10.93 33.28 -32.10
C ARG A 99 11.58 32.24 -31.17
N VAL A 100 11.88 31.07 -31.71
CA VAL A 100 12.69 30.04 -31.03
C VAL A 100 14.16 30.31 -31.37
N ALA A 101 14.96 30.63 -30.36
CA ALA A 101 16.40 30.87 -30.48
C ALA A 101 17.12 30.27 -29.26
N GLU A 102 18.41 29.94 -29.43
CA GLU A 102 19.25 29.33 -28.37
C GLU A 102 19.33 30.21 -27.11
N HIS A 103 19.26 31.53 -27.28
CA HIS A 103 19.17 32.51 -26.22
C HIS A 103 17.97 33.42 -26.52
N ALA A 104 16.99 33.43 -25.62
CA ALA A 104 15.90 34.39 -25.66
C ALA A 104 16.41 35.75 -25.14
N PRO A 105 16.03 36.89 -25.77
CA PRO A 105 16.22 38.21 -25.17
C PRO A 105 15.32 38.41 -23.95
#